data_AF-A0A1X6NH61-F1
#
_entry.id   AF-A0A1X6NH61-F1
#
_cell.length_a   1.000
_cell.length_b   1.000
_cell.length_c   1.000
_cell.angle_alpha   90.00
_cell.angle_beta   90.00
_cell.angle_gamma   90.00
#
_symmetry.space_group_name_H-M   'P 1'
#
loop_
_entity.id
_entity.type
_entity.pdbx_description
1 polymer ?
#
loop_
_entity_poly.entity_id
_entity_poly.type
_entity_poly.pdbx_seq_one_letter_code
_entity_poly.pdbx_strand_id
1 'polypeptide(L)'
;LAFVDMLNAMRLGQLSEDAAVKFRALSRPVIYEDGIEPTDLYPTKNEVEIANMSRLNELGSEPVPFCAIDLPGRDEDGRVISHKRMIACLDRLVALRSVTLKVSLTIA
;
A
#
# COMPACT_ATOMS: atom_id res chain seq x y z
N LEU A 1 15.67 -7.25 26.66
CA LEU A 1 14.70 -6.24 26.17
C LEU A 1 13.53 -6.99 25.58
N ALA A 2 12.34 -6.78 26.13
CA ALA A 2 11.14 -7.22 25.47
C ALA A 2 10.98 -6.43 24.15
N PHE A 3 10.29 -7.00 23.16
CA PHE A 3 10.07 -6.33 21.87
C PHE A 3 9.45 -4.93 22.03
N VAL A 4 8.53 -4.80 22.99
CA VAL A 4 7.88 -3.53 23.37
C VAL A 4 8.90 -2.46 23.79
N ASP A 5 9.95 -2.84 24.51
CA ASP A 5 10.98 -1.89 24.96
C ASP A 5 11.76 -1.33 23.76
N MET A 6 12.06 -2.17 22.77
CA MET A 6 12.76 -1.76 21.56
C MET A 6 11.92 -0.78 20.72
N LEU A 7 10.61 -1.03 20.60
CA LEU A 7 9.68 -0.12 19.91
C LEU A 7 9.56 1.23 20.63
N ASN A 8 9.49 1.22 21.96
CA ASN A 8 9.46 2.46 22.75
C ASN A 8 10.76 3.26 22.64
N ALA A 9 11.91 2.59 22.63
CA ALA A 9 13.21 3.23 22.42
C ALA A 9 13.30 3.89 21.04
N MET A 10 12.82 3.21 19.99
CA MET A 10 12.74 3.76 18.63
C MET A 10 11.82 4.99 18.57
N ARG A 11 10.64 4.94 19.24
CA ARG A 11 9.70 6.06 19.33
C ARG A 11 10.32 7.32 19.94
N LEU A 12 11.21 7.15 20.92
CA LEU A 12 11.90 8.24 21.61
C LEU A 12 13.22 8.67 20.92
N GLY A 13 13.62 8.00 19.84
CA GLY A 13 14.90 8.24 19.17
C GLY A 13 16.13 7.77 19.95
N GLN A 14 15.95 6.90 20.94
CA GLN A 14 17.02 6.41 21.85
C GLN A 14 17.36 4.95 21.56
N LEU A 15 17.67 4.63 20.30
CA LEU A 15 17.97 3.24 19.91
C LEU A 15 19.39 2.85 20.37
N SER A 16 19.49 1.85 21.25
CA SER A 16 20.77 1.28 21.65
C SER A 16 21.36 0.38 20.56
N GLU A 17 22.67 0.16 20.58
CA GLU A 17 23.35 -0.76 19.65
C GLU A 17 22.79 -2.19 19.72
N ASP A 18 22.48 -2.69 20.93
CA ASP A 18 21.85 -4.00 21.12
C ASP A 18 20.46 -4.09 20.45
N ALA A 19 19.66 -3.03 20.54
CA ALA A 19 18.37 -2.97 19.85
C ALA A 19 18.54 -2.91 18.32
N ALA A 20 19.52 -2.15 17.83
CA ALA A 20 19.82 -2.06 16.40
C ALA A 20 20.25 -3.42 15.82
N VAL A 21 21.12 -4.16 16.53
CA VAL A 21 21.52 -5.52 16.14
C VAL A 21 20.31 -6.46 16.07
N LYS A 22 19.40 -6.38 17.04
CA LYS A 22 18.17 -7.19 17.06
C LYS A 22 17.23 -6.88 15.91
N PHE A 23 17.03 -5.61 15.55
CA PHE A 23 16.22 -5.24 14.39
C PHE A 23 16.83 -5.75 13.08
N ARG A 24 18.16 -5.69 12.92
CA ARG A 24 18.84 -6.27 11.74
C ARG A 24 18.64 -7.78 11.62
N ALA A 25 18.57 -8.49 12.75
CA ALA A 25 18.25 -9.93 12.75
C ALA A 25 16.80 -10.24 12.31
N LEU A 26 15.92 -9.23 12.22
CA LEU A 26 14.56 -9.38 11.68
C LEU A 26 14.49 -9.39 10.14
N SER A 27 15.58 -9.09 9.43
CA SER A 27 15.62 -9.14 7.95
C SER A 27 15.60 -10.55 7.35
N ARG A 28 15.53 -11.59 8.20
CA ARG A 28 15.39 -12.97 7.75
C ARG A 28 14.02 -13.18 7.04
N PRO A 29 13.93 -14.05 6.03
CA PRO A 29 12.65 -14.43 5.45
C PRO A 29 11.71 -15.02 6.50
N VAL A 30 10.44 -14.62 6.46
CA VAL A 30 9.38 -15.18 7.33
C VAL A 30 8.54 -16.14 6.48
N ILE A 31 8.41 -17.38 6.95
CA ILE A 31 7.59 -18.40 6.30
C ILE A 31 6.28 -18.50 7.08
N TYR A 32 5.17 -18.33 6.37
CA TYR A 32 3.82 -18.51 6.90
C TYR A 32 3.27 -19.83 6.38
N GLU A 33 2.82 -20.71 7.29
CA GLU A 33 2.27 -22.03 6.95
C GLU A 33 0.75 -22.01 6.74
N ASP A 34 0.10 -20.89 7.09
CA ASP A 34 -1.36 -20.70 7.01
C ASP A 34 -1.84 -20.24 5.63
N GLY A 35 -0.91 -20.06 4.69
CA GLY A 35 -1.22 -19.54 3.35
C GLY A 35 -1.65 -18.07 3.37
N ILE A 36 -1.25 -17.30 4.37
CA ILE A 36 -1.41 -15.83 4.39
C ILE A 36 -0.06 -15.21 4.04
N GLU A 37 -0.05 -14.35 3.03
CA GLU A 37 1.18 -13.63 2.64
C GLU A 37 1.46 -12.45 3.58
N PRO A 38 2.74 -12.12 3.83
CA PRO A 38 3.08 -10.95 4.62
C PRO A 38 2.66 -9.65 3.92
N THR A 39 2.17 -8.72 4.73
CA THR A 39 2.00 -7.33 4.30
C THR A 39 3.36 -6.62 4.28
N ASP A 40 3.77 -6.16 3.11
CA ASP A 40 4.96 -5.32 2.96
C ASP A 40 4.60 -3.85 3.20
N LEU A 41 5.49 -3.14 3.90
CA LEU A 41 5.34 -1.72 4.19
C LEU A 41 6.42 -0.93 3.46
N TYR A 42 6.00 0.05 2.67
CA TYR A 42 6.89 0.92 1.90
C TYR A 42 6.69 2.39 2.25
N PRO A 43 7.75 3.23 2.18
CA PRO A 43 7.65 4.65 2.53
C PRO A 43 6.89 5.47 1.48
N THR A 44 6.88 5.08 0.21
CA THR A 44 6.18 5.80 -0.86
C THR A 44 5.09 4.99 -1.54
N LYS A 45 4.05 5.68 -2.03
CA LYS A 45 2.98 5.05 -2.83
C LYS A 45 3.51 4.37 -4.09
N ASN A 46 4.49 4.97 -4.75
CA ASN A 46 5.09 4.41 -5.96
C ASN A 46 5.76 3.05 -5.69
N GLU A 47 6.45 2.90 -4.55
CA GLU A 47 7.02 1.61 -4.15
C GLU A 47 5.93 0.57 -3.83
N VAL A 48 4.84 0.98 -3.15
CA VAL A 48 3.67 0.11 -2.92
C VAL A 48 3.06 -0.35 -4.25
N GLU A 49 2.85 0.55 -5.20
CA GLU A 49 2.27 0.24 -6.50
C GLU A 49 3.15 -0.73 -7.31
N ILE A 50 4.46 -0.52 -7.32
CA ILE A 50 5.42 -1.43 -7.98
C ILE A 50 5.39 -2.81 -7.34
N ALA A 51 5.43 -2.89 -6.01
CA ALA A 51 5.40 -4.16 -5.29
C ALA A 51 4.09 -4.93 -5.51
N ASN A 52 2.95 -4.25 -5.39
CA ASN A 52 1.64 -4.85 -5.64
C ASN A 52 1.49 -5.31 -7.10
N MET A 53 1.99 -4.55 -8.06
CA MET A 53 1.96 -4.93 -9.47
C MET A 53 2.87 -6.13 -9.76
N SER A 54 4.04 -6.23 -9.13
CA SER A 54 4.90 -7.42 -9.23
C SER A 54 4.17 -8.66 -8.75
N ARG A 55 3.59 -8.61 -7.54
CA ARG A 55 2.80 -9.71 -6.96
C ARG A 55 1.60 -10.08 -7.84
N LEU A 56 0.88 -9.08 -8.36
CA LEU A 56 -0.22 -9.32 -9.30
C LEU A 56 0.27 -10.01 -10.58
N ASN A 57 1.45 -9.67 -11.10
CA ASN A 57 2.00 -10.30 -12.29
C ASN A 57 2.44 -11.75 -12.06
N GLU A 58 2.87 -12.09 -10.84
CA GLU A 58 3.22 -13.46 -10.43
C GLU A 58 2.00 -14.39 -10.39
N LEU A 59 0.79 -13.85 -10.21
CA LEU A 59 -0.44 -14.63 -10.31
C LEU A 59 -0.69 -15.06 -11.76
N GLY A 60 -0.77 -16.37 -11.99
CA GLY A 60 -1.00 -16.97 -13.31
C GLY A 60 -2.43 -16.85 -13.85
N SER A 61 -3.34 -16.19 -13.13
CA SER A 61 -4.72 -15.97 -13.57
C SER A 61 -4.84 -14.73 -14.48
N GLU A 62 -5.91 -14.69 -15.26
CA GLU A 62 -6.20 -13.58 -16.16
C GLU A 62 -6.54 -12.29 -15.38
N PRO A 63 -5.96 -11.14 -15.76
CA PRO A 63 -6.27 -9.86 -15.14
C PRO A 63 -7.67 -9.38 -15.51
N VAL A 64 -8.42 -8.92 -14.50
CA VAL A 64 -9.74 -8.32 -14.65
C VAL A 64 -9.65 -6.83 -14.29
N PRO A 65 -9.83 -5.91 -15.26
CA PRO A 65 -9.80 -4.48 -15.00
C PRO A 65 -11.15 -3.98 -14.47
N PHE A 66 -11.12 -3.15 -13.44
CA PHE A 66 -12.27 -2.44 -12.89
C PHE A 66 -12.03 -0.94 -13.00
N CYS A 67 -12.74 -0.29 -13.93
CA CYS A 67 -12.62 1.14 -14.17
C CYS A 67 -13.56 1.93 -13.25
N ALA A 68 -13.06 3.01 -12.66
CA ALA A 68 -13.89 3.96 -11.93
C ALA A 68 -14.81 4.74 -12.89
N ILE A 69 -15.96 5.16 -12.38
CA ILE A 69 -16.89 6.05 -13.08
C ILE A 69 -16.88 7.39 -12.34
N ASP A 70 -16.27 8.38 -12.97
CA ASP A 70 -16.15 9.74 -12.41
C ASP A 70 -17.17 10.68 -13.06
N LEU A 71 -17.87 11.47 -12.23
CA LEU A 71 -18.85 12.46 -12.68
C LEU A 71 -18.51 13.85 -12.11
N PRO A 72 -18.65 14.93 -12.90
CA PRO A 72 -18.34 16.27 -12.43
C PRO A 72 -19.32 16.69 -11.33
N GLY A 73 -18.76 17.05 -10.17
CA GLY A 73 -19.50 17.64 -9.07
C GLY A 73 -19.82 19.12 -9.29
N ARG A 74 -20.38 19.75 -8.26
CA ARG A 74 -20.58 21.20 -8.18
C ARG A 74 -19.59 21.82 -7.21
N ASP A 75 -19.17 23.05 -7.47
CA ASP A 75 -18.38 23.83 -6.53
C ASP A 75 -19.25 24.48 -5.44
N GLU A 76 -18.62 25.25 -4.54
CA GLU A 76 -19.28 25.98 -3.44
C GLU A 76 -20.33 26.98 -3.93
N ASP A 77 -20.18 27.48 -5.17
CA ASP A 77 -21.11 28.39 -5.84
C ASP A 77 -22.23 27.66 -6.60
N GLY A 78 -22.27 26.32 -6.54
CA GLY A 78 -23.24 25.47 -7.22
C GLY A 78 -23.01 25.32 -8.73
N ARG A 79 -21.87 25.79 -9.25
CA ARG A 79 -21.48 25.67 -10.67
C ARG A 79 -20.86 24.31 -10.94
N VAL A 80 -21.10 23.78 -12.15
CA VAL A 80 -20.53 22.49 -12.55
C VAL A 80 -19.01 22.63 -12.69
N ILE A 81 -18.27 21.74 -12.04
CA ILE A 81 -16.81 21.69 -12.11
C ILE A 81 -16.41 21.22 -13.52
N SER A 82 -15.46 21.91 -14.16
CA SER A 82 -14.94 21.49 -15.46
C SER A 82 -14.21 20.15 -15.36
N HIS A 83 -14.24 19.34 -16.43
CA HIS A 83 -13.54 18.05 -16.46
C HIS A 83 -12.06 18.15 -16.07
N LYS A 84 -11.35 19.19 -16.54
CA LYS A 84 -9.94 19.42 -16.20
C LYS A 84 -9.73 19.62 -14.69
N ARG A 85 -10.65 20.34 -14.04
CA ARG A 85 -10.58 20.61 -12.59
C ARG A 85 -11.00 19.38 -11.78
N MET A 86 -12.02 18.64 -12.23
CA MET A 86 -12.41 17.35 -11.64
C MET A 86 -11.23 16.38 -11.63
N ILE A 87 -10.57 16.20 -12.77
CA ILE A 87 -9.39 15.33 -12.90
C ILE A 87 -8.29 15.77 -11.94
N ALA A 88 -7.96 17.06 -11.91
CA ALA A 88 -6.92 17.57 -11.00
C ALA A 88 -7.28 17.40 -9.50
N CYS A 89 -8.57 17.40 -9.16
CA CYS A 89 -9.03 17.09 -7.80
C CYS A 89 -8.91 15.58 -7.49
N LEU A 90 -9.31 14.72 -8.42
CA LEU A 90 -9.24 13.27 -8.27
C LEU A 90 -7.79 12.76 -8.20
N ASP A 91 -6.89 13.33 -9.00
CA ASP A 91 -5.46 12.98 -8.99
C ASP A 91 -4.78 13.31 -7.66
N ARG A 92 -5.35 14.22 -6.86
CA ARG A 92 -4.87 14.53 -5.50
C ARG A 92 -5.42 13.58 -4.45
N LEU A 93 -6.47 12.83 -4.77
CA LEU A 93 -7.09 11.85 -3.89
C LEU A 93 -6.44 10.47 -4.08
N VAL A 94 -6.80 9.53 -3.21
CA VAL A 94 -6.43 8.11 -3.33
C VAL A 94 -7.37 7.38 -4.31
N ALA A 95 -8.12 8.12 -5.12
CA ALA A 95 -9.10 7.55 -6.04
C ALA A 95 -8.37 6.95 -7.25
N LEU A 96 -8.35 5.62 -7.33
CA LEU A 96 -7.81 4.90 -8.48
C LEU A 96 -8.75 5.04 -9.67
N ARG A 97 -8.22 5.42 -10.83
CA ARG A 97 -8.99 5.47 -12.10
C ARG A 97 -9.35 4.09 -12.61
N SER A 98 -8.49 3.12 -12.35
CA SER A 98 -8.68 1.71 -12.67
C SER A 98 -7.92 0.87 -11.66
N VAL A 99 -8.49 -0.26 -11.29
CA VAL A 99 -7.82 -1.29 -10.49
C VAL A 99 -7.87 -2.62 -11.24
N THR A 100 -6.72 -3.24 -11.42
CA THR A 100 -6.63 -4.58 -12.02
C THR A 100 -6.55 -5.61 -10.91
N LEU A 101 -7.44 -6.58 -10.93
CA LEU A 101 -7.47 -7.68 -9.97
C LEU A 101 -7.23 -9.01 -10.68
N LYS A 102 -6.68 -9.97 -9.97
CA LYS A 102 -6.49 -11.34 -10.42
C LYS A 102 -6.94 -12.29 -9.33
N VAL A 103 -7.46 -13.45 -9.72
CA VAL A 103 -7.86 -14.48 -8.77
C VAL A 103 -6.60 -15.16 -8.24
N SER A 104 -6.40 -15.11 -6.93
CA SER A 104 -5.40 -15.90 -6.22
C SER A 104 -6.09 -17.00 -5.39
N LEU A 105 -5.40 -18.11 -5.16
CA LEU A 105 -5.77 -19.12 -4.17
C LEU A 105 -5.50 -18.65 -2.73
N THR A 106 -4.73 -17.58 -2.59
CA THR A 106 -4.18 -17.04 -1.34
C THR A 106 -4.91 -15.75 -0.95
N ILE A 107 -5.34 -15.62 0.31
CA ILE A 107 -6.00 -14.41 0.83
C ILE A 107 -4.90 -13.47 1.33
N ALA A 108 -4.78 -12.29 0.72
CA ALA A 108 -3.88 -11.21 1.13
C ALA A 108 -4.69 -9.98 1.58
#